data_AF-A0A3D8Y7R6-F1
#
_entry.id   AF-A0A3D8Y7R6-F1
#
_cell.length_a   1.000
_cell.length_b   1.000
_cell.length_c   1.000
_cell.angle_alpha   90.00
_cell.angle_beta   90.00
_cell.angle_gamma   90.00
#
_symmetry.space_group_name_H-M   'P 1'
#
loop_
_entity.id
_entity.type
_entity.pdbx_description
1 polymer ?
#
loop_
_entity_poly.entity_id
_entity_poly.type
_entity_poly.pdbx_seq_one_letter_code
_entity_poly.pdbx_strand_id
1 'polypeptide(L)' 'MSVTRAEYLIDRLISNNLSADELQELLNGVSNEEEQRKISDVLEKYFNRLLQEDEAKKVK' A
#
# COMPACT_ATOMS: atom_id res chain seq x y z
N MET A 1 9.92 -12.91 5.10
CA MET A 1 10.18 -11.82 4.15
C MET A 1 10.06 -10.53 4.92
N SER A 2 11.10 -9.70 4.88
CA SER A 2 11.14 -8.39 5.54
C SER A 2 10.13 -7.46 4.87
N VAL A 3 9.16 -6.95 5.64
CA VAL A 3 8.18 -5.97 5.17
C VAL A 3 8.92 -4.72 4.73
N THR A 4 8.74 -4.30 3.49
CA THR A 4 9.35 -3.09 2.96
C THR A 4 8.71 -1.85 3.60
N ARG A 5 9.45 -0.74 3.64
CA ARG A 5 8.91 0.52 4.21
C ARG A 5 7.66 0.98 3.47
N ALA A 6 7.63 0.79 2.15
CA ALA A 6 6.46 1.07 1.31
C ALA A 6 5.25 0.21 1.71
N GLU A 7 5.42 -1.10 1.92
CA GLU A 7 4.35 -1.97 2.41
C GLU A 7 3.80 -1.52 3.75
N TYR A 8 4.66 -1.13 4.68
CA TYR A 8 4.24 -0.62 5.99
C TYR A 8 3.41 0.67 5.88
N LEU A 9 3.85 1.64 5.08
CA LEU A 9 3.14 2.91 4.92
C LEU A 9 1.79 2.71 4.22
N ILE A 10 1.71 1.84 3.21
CA ILE A 10 0.45 1.53 2.54
C ILE A 10 -0.53 0.81 3.48
N ASP A 11 -0.07 -0.17 4.25
CA ASP A 11 -0.92 -0.90 5.22
C ASP A 11 -1.51 0.04 6.29
N ARG A 12 -0.69 0.97 6.78
CA ARG A 12 -1.09 2.01 7.74
C ARG A 12 -2.07 3.01 7.13
N LEU A 13 -1.87 3.40 5.87
CA LEU A 13 -2.78 4.28 5.12
C LEU A 13 -4.16 3.63 4.98
N ILE A 14 -4.21 2.37 4.57
CA ILE A 14 -5.46 1.64 4.36
C ILE A 14 -6.17 1.35 5.69
N SER A 15 -5.41 1.07 6.75
CA SER A 15 -5.92 0.91 8.10
C SER A 15 -6.31 2.23 8.78
N ASN A 16 -6.20 3.36 8.07
CA ASN A 16 -6.51 4.70 8.54
C ASN A 16 -5.76 5.08 9.84
N ASN A 17 -4.56 4.51 10.00
CA ASN A 17 -3.72 4.62 11.19
C ASN A 17 -2.35 5.25 10.85
N LEU A 18 -2.29 5.97 9.73
CA LEU A 18 -1.10 6.69 9.27
C LEU A 18 -0.97 8.00 10.04
N SER A 19 0.19 8.21 10.66
CA SER A 19 0.53 9.48 11.30
C SER A 19 0.87 10.57 10.28
N ALA A 20 0.85 11.83 10.71
CA ALA A 20 1.20 12.96 9.84
C ALA A 20 2.64 12.87 9.30
N ASP A 21 3.59 12.38 10.10
CA ASP A 21 4.98 12.19 9.70
C ASP A 21 5.12 11.07 8.66
N GLU A 22 4.40 9.96 8.85
CA GLU A 22 4.35 8.85 7.90
C GLU A 22 3.66 9.23 6.59
N LEU A 23 2.64 10.10 6.66
CA LEU A 23 2.00 10.67 5.47
C LEU A 23 2.97 11.57 4.70
N GLN A 24 3.72 12.44 5.39
CA GLN A 24 4.76 13.24 4.74
C GLN A 24 5.84 12.36 4.11
N GLU A 25 6.27 11.29 4.79
CA GLU A 25 7.24 10.34 4.25
C GLU A 25 6.71 9.68 2.97
N LEU A 26 5.45 9.25 2.97
CA LEU A 26 4.80 8.66 1.81
C LEU A 26 4.70 9.66 0.64
N LEU A 27 4.29 10.90 0.90
CA LEU A 27 4.19 11.95 -0.13
C LEU A 27 5.56 12.37 -0.68
N ASN A 28 6.58 12.42 0.17
CA ASN A 28 7.95 12.69 -0.24
C ASN A 28 8.52 11.52 -1.07
N GLY A 29 8.17 10.27 -0.71
CA GLY A 29 8.53 9.08 -1.48
C GLY A 29 7.90 9.04 -2.88
N VAL A 30 6.65 9.50 -3.02
CA VAL A 30 5.98 9.61 -4.33
C VAL A 30 6.66 10.62 -5.27
N SER A 31 7.49 11.54 -4.74
CA SER A 31 8.24 12.51 -5.54
C SER A 31 9.51 11.94 -6.18
N ASN A 32 9.88 10.70 -5.86
CA ASN A 32 11.00 9.98 -6.47
C ASN A 32 10.47 8.82 -7.32
N GLU A 33 10.82 8.76 -8.61
CA GLU A 33 10.33 7.73 -9.54
C GLU A 33 10.59 6.29 -9.06
N GLU A 34 11.70 6.03 -8.37
CA GLU A 34 12.03 4.69 -7.89
C GLU A 34 11.12 4.27 -6.71
N GLU A 35 10.89 5.18 -5.77
CA GLU A 35 10.02 4.97 -4.63
C GLU A 35 8.54 4.96 -5.05
N GLN A 36 8.17 5.79 -6.01
CA GLN A 36 6.84 5.78 -6.63
C GLN A 36 6.51 4.41 -7.24
N ARG A 37 7.47 3.77 -7.94
CA ARG A 37 7.29 2.41 -8.47
C ARG A 37 7.07 1.39 -7.36
N LYS A 38 7.87 1.44 -6.29
CA LYS A 38 7.71 0.54 -5.12
C LYS A 38 6.33 0.71 -4.49
N ILE A 39 5.87 1.95 -4.31
CA ILE A 39 4.54 2.25 -3.76
C ILE A 39 3.44 1.74 -4.71
N SER A 40 3.59 1.95 -6.02
CA SER A 40 2.66 1.48 -7.04
C SER A 40 2.53 -0.05 -7.04
N ASP A 41 3.66 -0.77 -6.99
CA ASP A 41 3.69 -2.24 -6.97
C ASP A 41 2.96 -2.80 -5.74
N VAL A 42 3.11 -2.15 -4.58
CA VAL A 42 2.45 -2.53 -3.33
C VAL A 42 0.95 -2.29 -3.42
N LEU A 43 0.53 -1.12 -3.94
CA LEU A 43 -0.88 -0.80 -4.14
C LEU A 43 -1.56 -1.75 -5.12
N GLU A 44 -0.89 -2.10 -6.22
CA GLU A 44 -1.40 -3.05 -7.21
C GLU A 44 -1.59 -4.44 -6.60
N LYS A 45 -0.60 -4.94 -5.85
CA LYS A 45 -0.74 -6.20 -5.11
C LYS A 45 -1.90 -6.17 -4.12
N TYR A 46 -2.04 -5.07 -3.37
CA TYR A 46 -3.13 -4.91 -2.41
C TYR A 46 -4.50 -4.89 -3.10
N PHE A 47 -4.62 -4.14 -4.19
CA PHE A 47 -5.85 -4.07 -4.98
C PHE A 47 -6.23 -5.42 -5.58
N ASN A 48 -5.27 -6.13 -6.18
CA ASN A 48 -5.50 -7.47 -6.72
C ASN A 48 -5.94 -8.45 -5.64
N ARG A 49 -5.36 -8.36 -4.44
CA ARG A 49 -5.79 -9.16 -3.28
C ARG A 49 -7.23 -8.83 -2.88
N LEU A 50 -7.62 -7.55 -2.83
CA LEU A 50 -8.99 -7.15 -2.54
C LEU A 50 -9.99 -7.68 -3.57
N LEU A 51 -9.64 -7.64 -4.86
CA LEU A 51 -10.47 -8.22 -5.92
C LEU A 51 -10.65 -9.72 -5.73
N GLN A 52 -9.57 -10.45 -5.45
CA GLN A 52 -9.63 -11.89 -5.15
C GLN A 52 -10.49 -12.18 -3.91
N GLU A 53 -10.38 -11.37 -2.86
CA GLU A 53 -11.21 -11.51 -1.66
C GLU A 53 -12.69 -11.20 -1.93
N ASP A 54 -13.00 -10.23 -2.80
CA ASP A 54 -14.37 -9.92 -3.22
C ASP A 54 -14.97 -11.03 -4.11
N GLU A 55 -14.20 -11.53 -5.07
CA GLU A 55 -14.60 -12.69 -5.89
C GLU A 55 -14.82 -13.93 -5.02
N ALA A 56 -13.93 -14.20 -4.06
CA ALA A 56 -14.09 -15.30 -3.11
C ALA A 56 -15.32 -15.12 -2.22
N LYS A 57 -15.71 -13.89 -1.88
CA LYS A 57 -16.95 -13.59 -1.14
C LYS A 57 -18.21 -13.80 -1.98
N LYS A 58 -18.16 -13.56 -3.30
CA LYS A 58 -19.29 -13.77 -4.23
C LYS A 58 -19.59 -15.23 -4.54
N VAL A 59 -18.67 -16.15 -4.24
CA VAL A 59 -18.82 -17.61 -4.47
C VAL A 59 -19.43 -18.33 -3.25
N LYS A 60 -19.75 -17.60 -2.17
CA LYS A 60 -20.50 -18.11 -1.00
C LYS A 60 -21.96 -17.67 -1.03
#